data_AF-A0A6U4GRG3-F1
#
_entry.id   AF-A0A6U4GRG3-F1
#
_cell.length_a   1.000
_cell.length_b   1.000
_cell.length_c   1.000
_cell.angle_alpha   90.00
_cell.angle_beta   90.00
_cell.angle_gamma   90.00
#
_symmetry.space_group_name_H-M   'P 1'
#
loop_
_entity.id
_entity.type
_entity.pdbx_description
1 polymer ?
#
loop_
_entity_poly.entity_id
_entity_poly.type
_entity_poly.pdbx_seq_one_letter_code
_entity_poly.pdbx_strand_id
1 'polypeptide(L)'
;LLNVGYNMLFRALFLATISPDSIVSKIGAFFVVHVTELVNAMWLYVGPHNALYVVAAAVCAHTFRDYRVFLAATSYLHYFRYIGTYYYRGEVNYGNFKRDVLFYKTIAVTQLVGLYLLNFFDEPVSLPAFVSIAMMIAGYAVSALATKALGMNGTYFGIELGRCEPVWIDAFPYGYVPHPMITGQLFAMAGMLVNTNFFAAFPWLAPIHMLMYTIHMFQEIFDVHAGVGGLTPKDGIKAKEE
;
A
#
# COMPACT_ATOMS: atom_id res chain seq x y z
N LEU A 1 -23.66 21.54 -30.19
CA LEU A 1 -23.69 22.80 -29.39
C LEU A 1 -22.92 22.67 -28.07
N LEU A 2 -23.24 21.70 -27.20
CA LEU A 2 -22.53 21.48 -25.91
C LEU A 2 -21.01 21.28 -26.06
N ASN A 3 -20.56 20.46 -27.01
CA ASN A 3 -19.13 20.19 -27.23
C ASN A 3 -18.36 21.43 -27.76
N VAL A 4 -18.98 22.20 -28.65
CA VAL A 4 -18.40 23.46 -29.17
C VAL A 4 -18.29 24.50 -28.05
N GLY A 5 -19.34 24.65 -27.24
CA GLY A 5 -19.33 25.55 -26.08
C GLY A 5 -18.26 25.17 -25.05
N TYR A 6 -18.13 23.88 -24.73
CA TYR A 6 -17.07 23.37 -23.85
C TYR A 6 -15.67 23.74 -24.37
N ASN A 7 -15.37 23.44 -25.64
CA ASN A 7 -14.05 23.71 -26.22
C ASN A 7 -13.72 25.20 -26.27
N MET A 8 -14.71 26.06 -26.57
CA MET A 8 -14.52 27.51 -26.55
C MET A 8 -14.24 28.03 -25.14
N LEU A 9 -14.99 27.55 -24.14
CA LEU A 9 -14.78 27.94 -22.74
C LEU A 9 -13.41 27.47 -22.23
N PHE A 10 -13.03 26.23 -22.54
CA PHE A 10 -11.76 25.65 -22.11
C PHE A 10 -10.57 26.37 -22.77
N ARG A 11 -10.68 26.70 -24.05
CA ARG A 11 -9.65 27.49 -24.75
C ARG A 11 -9.52 28.90 -24.20
N ALA A 12 -10.63 29.57 -23.91
CA ALA A 12 -10.61 30.89 -23.27
C ALA A 12 -9.99 30.84 -21.88
N LEU A 13 -10.31 29.80 -21.10
CA LEU A 13 -9.77 29.54 -19.79
C LEU A 13 -8.26 29.22 -19.84
N PHE A 14 -7.81 28.43 -20.82
CA PHE A 14 -6.40 28.14 -21.07
C PHE A 14 -5.62 29.40 -21.48
N LEU A 15 -6.15 30.22 -22.38
CA LEU A 15 -5.51 31.49 -22.76
C LEU A 15 -5.40 32.44 -21.54
N ALA A 16 -6.44 32.48 -20.70
CA ALA A 16 -6.41 33.22 -19.45
C ALA A 16 -5.36 32.72 -18.45
N THR A 17 -4.89 31.46 -18.57
CA THR A 17 -3.79 30.93 -17.74
C THR A 17 -2.39 31.35 -18.19
N ILE A 18 -2.22 31.71 -19.47
CA ILE A 18 -0.91 32.06 -20.05
C ILE A 18 -0.56 33.53 -19.79
N SER A 19 -1.52 34.44 -19.93
CA SER A 19 -1.38 35.87 -19.60
C SER A 19 -2.63 36.36 -18.89
N PRO A 20 -2.70 36.26 -17.55
CA PRO A 20 -3.85 36.71 -16.80
C PRO A 20 -3.81 38.23 -16.57
N ASP A 21 -4.58 38.95 -17.38
CA ASP A 21 -4.55 40.42 -17.44
C ASP A 21 -5.48 41.09 -16.39
N SER A 22 -6.42 40.33 -15.82
CA SER A 22 -7.43 40.79 -14.86
C SER A 22 -7.44 39.97 -13.56
N ILE A 23 -7.99 40.51 -12.47
CA ILE A 23 -8.08 39.77 -11.19
C ILE A 23 -8.87 38.45 -11.37
N VAL A 24 -9.95 38.49 -12.13
CA VAL A 24 -10.79 37.32 -12.42
C VAL A 24 -10.01 36.26 -13.21
N SER A 25 -9.24 36.67 -14.23
CA SER A 25 -8.39 35.74 -14.99
C SER A 25 -7.24 35.18 -14.15
N LYS A 26 -6.67 35.96 -13.23
CA LYS A 26 -5.66 35.47 -12.27
C LYS A 26 -6.22 34.41 -11.33
N ILE A 27 -7.43 34.62 -10.79
CA ILE A 27 -8.11 33.63 -9.93
C ILE A 27 -8.48 32.38 -10.75
N GLY A 28 -9.02 32.56 -11.96
CA GLY A 28 -9.35 31.46 -12.86
C GLY A 28 -8.11 30.63 -13.25
N ALA A 29 -7.01 31.30 -13.56
CA ALA A 29 -5.73 30.67 -13.87
C ALA A 29 -5.19 29.87 -12.68
N PHE A 30 -5.18 30.48 -11.50
CA PHE A 30 -4.82 29.80 -10.26
C PHE A 30 -5.67 28.54 -10.06
N PHE A 31 -6.98 28.65 -10.17
CA PHE A 31 -7.89 27.52 -10.00
C PHE A 31 -7.60 26.39 -11.01
N VAL A 32 -7.42 26.72 -12.30
CA VAL A 32 -7.15 25.72 -13.34
C VAL A 32 -5.84 24.98 -13.11
N VAL A 33 -4.77 25.70 -12.78
CA VAL A 33 -3.46 25.09 -12.51
C VAL A 33 -3.58 24.14 -11.31
N HIS A 34 -4.14 24.61 -10.19
CA HIS A 34 -4.23 23.80 -8.96
C HIS A 34 -5.18 22.61 -9.12
N VAL A 35 -6.30 22.77 -9.84
CA VAL A 35 -7.21 21.66 -10.14
C VAL A 35 -6.53 20.65 -11.06
N THR A 36 -5.77 21.10 -12.06
CA THR A 36 -5.02 20.21 -12.96
C THR A 36 -3.96 19.43 -12.20
N GLU A 37 -3.20 20.10 -11.32
CA GLU A 37 -2.22 19.45 -10.44
C GLU A 37 -2.88 18.45 -9.48
N LEU A 38 -4.01 18.81 -8.89
CA LEU A 38 -4.77 17.94 -7.99
C LEU A 38 -5.31 16.70 -8.73
N VAL A 39 -5.88 16.88 -9.92
CA VAL A 39 -6.36 15.78 -10.76
C VAL A 39 -5.20 14.89 -11.16
N ASN A 40 -4.07 15.46 -11.60
CA ASN A 40 -2.86 14.70 -11.93
C ASN A 40 -2.34 13.90 -10.71
N ALA A 41 -2.25 14.53 -9.53
CA ALA A 41 -1.86 13.86 -8.29
C ALA A 41 -2.86 12.74 -7.93
N MET A 42 -4.16 12.96 -8.10
CA MET A 42 -5.18 11.93 -7.91
C MET A 42 -4.91 10.75 -8.83
N TRP A 43 -4.67 10.95 -10.13
CA TRP A 43 -4.36 9.85 -11.06
C TRP A 43 -3.06 9.11 -10.73
N LEU A 44 -2.02 9.84 -10.34
CA LEU A 44 -0.70 9.29 -10.05
C LEU A 44 -0.64 8.51 -8.73
N TYR A 45 -1.26 9.02 -7.67
CA TYR A 45 -1.08 8.49 -6.31
C TYR A 45 -2.30 7.73 -5.78
N VAL A 46 -3.51 8.03 -6.26
CA VAL A 46 -4.75 7.45 -5.72
C VAL A 46 -5.44 6.57 -6.74
N GLY A 47 -5.75 7.10 -7.92
CA GLY A 47 -6.60 6.49 -8.93
C GLY A 47 -8.09 6.70 -8.63
N PRO A 48 -8.91 7.10 -9.61
CA PRO A 48 -10.30 7.45 -9.37
C PRO A 48 -11.13 6.28 -8.82
N HIS A 49 -10.83 5.05 -9.25
CA HIS A 49 -11.51 3.84 -8.76
C HIS A 49 -11.24 3.60 -7.27
N ASN A 50 -10.00 3.84 -6.81
CA ASN A 50 -9.67 3.66 -5.40
C ASN A 50 -10.30 4.77 -4.55
N ALA A 51 -10.31 6.01 -5.05
CA ALA A 51 -11.00 7.12 -4.40
C ALA A 51 -12.50 6.84 -4.25
N LEU A 52 -13.16 6.39 -5.33
CA LEU A 52 -14.56 6.00 -5.31
C LEU A 52 -14.82 4.87 -4.30
N TYR A 53 -13.97 3.84 -4.27
CA TYR A 53 -14.10 2.75 -3.32
C TYR A 53 -13.98 3.22 -1.87
N VAL A 54 -12.98 4.07 -1.55
CA VAL A 54 -12.79 4.61 -0.19
C VAL A 54 -13.99 5.46 0.23
N VAL A 55 -14.52 6.29 -0.67
CA VAL A 55 -15.75 7.06 -0.41
C VAL A 55 -16.93 6.13 -0.15
N ALA A 56 -17.12 5.09 -0.98
CA ALA A 56 -18.19 4.12 -0.79
C ALA A 56 -18.07 3.38 0.55
N ALA A 57 -16.87 2.92 0.91
CA ALA A 57 -16.61 2.29 2.21
C ALA A 57 -16.91 3.23 3.38
N ALA A 58 -16.56 4.52 3.25
CA ALA A 58 -16.83 5.53 4.28
C ALA A 58 -18.33 5.81 4.43
N VAL A 59 -19.06 5.90 3.32
CA VAL A 59 -20.53 6.01 3.32
C VAL A 59 -21.16 4.79 3.98
N CYS A 60 -20.73 3.57 3.64
CA CYS A 60 -21.22 2.36 4.28
C CYS A 60 -20.99 2.38 5.79
N ALA A 61 -19.78 2.69 6.24
CA ALA A 61 -19.47 2.80 7.67
C ALA A 61 -20.31 3.85 8.40
N HIS A 62 -20.57 5.00 7.75
CA HIS A 62 -21.45 6.03 8.28
C HIS A 62 -22.90 5.53 8.39
N THR A 63 -23.42 4.85 7.37
CA THR A 63 -24.77 4.26 7.37
C THR A 63 -24.94 3.24 8.50
N PHE A 64 -23.95 2.38 8.73
CA PHE A 64 -23.98 1.41 9.82
C PHE A 64 -23.58 2.00 11.19
N ARG A 65 -23.14 3.26 11.24
CA ARG A 65 -22.60 3.93 12.44
C ARG A 65 -21.47 3.14 13.11
N ASP A 66 -20.68 2.43 12.32
CA ASP A 66 -19.57 1.60 12.80
C ASP A 66 -18.33 1.80 11.92
N TYR A 67 -17.30 2.41 12.50
CA TYR A 67 -16.00 2.62 11.85
C TYR A 67 -15.32 1.30 11.46
N ARG A 68 -15.61 0.20 12.16
CA ARG A 68 -15.03 -1.12 11.88
C ARG A 68 -15.37 -1.60 10.47
N VAL A 69 -16.51 -1.16 9.91
CA VAL A 69 -16.87 -1.43 8.52
C VAL A 69 -15.88 -0.80 7.55
N PHE A 70 -15.54 0.48 7.75
CA PHE A 70 -14.54 1.17 6.94
C PHE A 70 -13.16 0.53 7.10
N LEU A 71 -12.78 0.29 8.35
CA LEU A 71 -11.50 -0.32 8.71
C LEU A 71 -11.30 -1.68 8.02
N ALA A 72 -12.27 -2.59 8.13
CA ALA A 72 -12.21 -3.90 7.50
C ALA A 72 -12.20 -3.80 5.96
N ALA A 73 -13.00 -2.89 5.39
CA ALA A 73 -13.09 -2.71 3.94
C ALA A 73 -11.80 -2.15 3.31
N THR A 74 -10.99 -1.39 4.05
CA THR A 74 -9.78 -0.75 3.50
C THR A 74 -8.48 -1.41 3.92
N SER A 75 -8.44 -2.05 5.09
CA SER A 75 -7.19 -2.59 5.67
C SER A 75 -6.57 -3.71 4.83
N TYR A 76 -7.38 -4.56 4.19
CA TYR A 76 -6.88 -5.80 3.59
C TYR A 76 -6.75 -5.79 2.07
N LEU A 77 -7.20 -4.73 1.39
CA LEU A 77 -7.28 -4.69 -0.07
C LEU A 77 -5.94 -4.84 -0.79
N HIS A 78 -4.86 -4.33 -0.20
CA HIS A 78 -3.54 -4.46 -0.78
C HIS A 78 -3.09 -5.92 -0.87
N TYR A 79 -3.47 -6.80 0.08
CA TYR A 79 -3.16 -8.23 0.00
C TYR A 79 -3.91 -8.91 -1.14
N PHE A 80 -5.20 -8.66 -1.30
CA PHE A 80 -5.97 -9.26 -2.40
C PHE A 80 -5.38 -8.84 -3.76
N ARG A 81 -4.91 -7.60 -3.87
CA ARG A 81 -4.18 -7.15 -5.07
C ARG A 81 -2.84 -7.85 -5.23
N TYR A 82 -2.03 -7.96 -4.18
CA TYR A 82 -0.76 -8.70 -4.23
C TYR A 82 -1.00 -10.15 -4.66
N ILE A 83 -1.83 -10.89 -3.92
CA ILE A 83 -2.10 -12.32 -4.14
C ILE A 83 -2.69 -12.56 -5.52
N GLY A 84 -3.70 -11.77 -5.92
CA GLY A 84 -4.33 -11.90 -7.23
C GLY A 84 -3.38 -11.59 -8.38
N THR A 85 -2.60 -10.52 -8.27
CA THR A 85 -1.63 -10.14 -9.32
C THR A 85 -0.52 -11.18 -9.44
N TYR A 86 0.00 -11.65 -8.31
CA TYR A 86 1.02 -12.69 -8.28
C TYR A 86 0.49 -14.00 -8.85
N TYR A 87 -0.78 -14.33 -8.62
CA TYR A 87 -1.38 -15.55 -9.15
C TYR A 87 -1.56 -15.48 -10.66
N TYR A 88 -2.10 -14.39 -11.21
CA TYR A 88 -2.40 -14.34 -12.65
C TYR A 88 -1.20 -13.98 -13.53
N ARG A 89 -0.32 -13.06 -13.10
CA ARG A 89 0.89 -12.53 -13.78
C ARG A 89 0.74 -12.01 -15.23
N GLY A 90 -0.31 -12.35 -15.95
CA GLY A 90 -0.54 -11.96 -17.35
C GLY A 90 -1.06 -10.53 -17.50
N GLU A 91 -0.48 -9.80 -18.46
CA GLU A 91 -0.94 -8.48 -18.94
C GLU A 91 -1.24 -7.45 -17.84
N VAL A 92 -0.48 -7.49 -16.74
CA VAL A 92 -0.68 -6.58 -15.60
C VAL A 92 -0.33 -5.15 -15.99
N ASN A 93 -1.28 -4.23 -15.81
CA ASN A 93 -1.00 -2.80 -15.81
C ASN A 93 -0.19 -2.44 -14.56
N TYR A 94 1.13 -2.56 -14.69
CA TYR A 94 2.08 -2.46 -13.59
C TYR A 94 2.01 -1.13 -12.83
N GLY A 95 1.82 -0.02 -13.56
CA GLY A 95 1.70 1.31 -12.96
C GLY A 95 0.47 1.42 -12.06
N ASN A 96 -0.70 0.99 -12.56
CA ASN A 96 -1.94 0.96 -11.77
C ASN A 96 -1.83 0.00 -10.59
N PHE A 97 -1.29 -1.20 -10.78
CA PHE A 97 -1.07 -2.16 -9.70
C PHE A 97 -0.22 -1.57 -8.58
N LYS A 98 0.96 -1.02 -8.91
CA LYS A 98 1.87 -0.43 -7.94
C LYS A 98 1.22 0.74 -7.19
N ARG A 99 0.53 1.64 -7.89
CA ARG A 99 -0.22 2.76 -7.27
C ARG A 99 -1.24 2.23 -6.29
N ASP A 100 -2.09 1.31 -6.74
CA ASP A 100 -3.22 0.84 -5.95
C ASP A 100 -2.75 0.12 -4.68
N VAL A 101 -1.77 -0.78 -4.81
CA VAL A 101 -1.21 -1.48 -3.66
C VAL A 101 -0.55 -0.52 -2.68
N LEU A 102 0.26 0.43 -3.16
CA LEU A 102 0.89 1.42 -2.29
C LEU A 102 -0.16 2.28 -1.57
N PHE A 103 -1.22 2.70 -2.26
CA PHE A 103 -2.31 3.48 -1.70
C PHE A 103 -3.04 2.74 -0.57
N TYR A 104 -3.50 1.51 -0.83
CA TYR A 104 -4.21 0.73 0.20
C TYR A 104 -3.30 0.26 1.32
N LYS A 105 -2.02 -0.02 1.04
CA LYS A 105 -1.03 -0.32 2.09
C LYS A 105 -0.81 0.89 2.99
N THR A 106 -0.77 2.09 2.41
CA THR A 106 -0.65 3.34 3.18
C THR A 106 -1.85 3.52 4.10
N ILE A 107 -3.08 3.38 3.58
CA ILE A 107 -4.30 3.44 4.40
C ILE A 107 -4.25 2.42 5.54
N ALA A 108 -3.95 1.16 5.22
CA ALA A 108 -3.91 0.08 6.19
C ALA A 108 -2.88 0.32 7.31
N VAL A 109 -1.65 0.72 6.95
CA VAL A 109 -0.60 1.01 7.94
C VAL A 109 -0.97 2.24 8.78
N THR A 110 -1.51 3.30 8.18
CA THR A 110 -1.97 4.48 8.91
C THR A 110 -3.08 4.12 9.89
N GLN A 111 -4.05 3.30 9.49
CA GLN A 111 -5.12 2.81 10.38
C GLN A 111 -4.55 1.96 11.52
N LEU A 112 -3.67 1.01 11.19
CA LEU A 112 -3.08 0.09 12.15
C LEU A 112 -2.25 0.83 13.20
N VAL A 113 -1.34 1.71 12.77
CA VAL A 113 -0.50 2.52 13.67
C VAL A 113 -1.33 3.55 14.44
N GLY A 114 -2.28 4.22 13.78
CA GLY A 114 -3.14 5.21 14.42
C GLY A 114 -3.99 4.60 15.54
N LEU A 115 -4.66 3.48 15.27
CA LEU A 115 -5.45 2.77 16.28
C LEU A 115 -4.59 2.19 17.39
N TYR A 116 -3.39 1.68 17.07
CA TYR A 116 -2.42 1.25 18.09
C TYR A 116 -2.05 2.41 19.02
N LEU A 117 -1.66 3.56 18.48
CA LEU A 117 -1.26 4.72 19.27
C LEU A 117 -2.41 5.26 20.13
N LEU A 118 -3.64 5.31 19.59
CA LEU A 118 -4.81 5.73 20.35
C LEU A 118 -5.06 4.83 21.58
N ASN A 119 -4.80 3.53 21.49
CA ASN A 119 -4.96 2.59 22.61
C ASN A 119 -3.68 2.43 23.44
N PHE A 120 -2.55 3.02 23.01
CA PHE A 120 -1.27 2.91 23.72
C PHE A 120 -1.19 3.86 24.91
N PHE A 121 -1.77 5.05 24.79
CA PHE A 121 -1.70 6.08 25.84
C PHE A 121 -2.72 5.90 26.96
N ASP A 122 -3.61 4.91 26.85
CA ASP A 122 -4.63 4.62 27.87
C ASP A 122 -4.07 3.82 29.07
N GLU A 123 -2.85 3.26 28.95
CA GLU A 123 -2.18 2.51 30.03
C GLU A 123 -0.92 3.23 30.55
N PRO A 124 -0.55 2.99 31.81
CA PRO A 124 0.76 3.36 32.32
C PRO A 124 1.88 2.73 31.47
N VAL A 125 2.90 3.54 31.15
CA VAL A 125 4.08 3.06 30.43
C VAL A 125 4.74 1.94 31.24
N SER A 126 4.75 0.74 30.67
CA SER A 126 5.23 -0.50 31.31
C SER A 126 6.28 -1.19 30.44
N LEU A 127 6.99 -2.18 30.99
CA LEU A 127 7.96 -2.97 30.21
C LEU A 127 7.34 -3.60 28.95
N PRO A 128 6.13 -4.22 29.00
CA PRO A 128 5.43 -4.68 27.80
C PRO A 128 5.20 -3.58 26.75
N ALA A 129 4.91 -2.35 27.18
CA ALA A 129 4.71 -1.22 26.28
C ALA A 129 6.01 -0.85 25.53
N PHE A 130 7.16 -0.84 26.23
CA PHE A 130 8.47 -0.62 25.60
C PHE A 130 8.83 -1.75 24.63
N VAL A 131 8.58 -3.01 25.01
CA VAL A 131 8.82 -4.17 24.13
C VAL A 131 7.98 -4.06 22.86
N SER A 132 6.69 -3.71 22.99
CA SER A 132 5.77 -3.52 21.87
C SER A 132 6.30 -2.49 20.86
N ILE A 133 6.68 -1.29 21.34
CA ILE A 133 7.26 -0.23 20.49
C ILE A 133 8.59 -0.68 19.86
N ALA A 134 9.47 -1.31 20.63
CA ALA A 134 10.77 -1.76 20.13
C ALA A 134 10.60 -2.79 19.00
N MET A 135 9.68 -3.74 19.16
CA MET A 135 9.35 -4.72 18.12
C MET A 135 8.77 -4.05 16.87
N MET A 136 7.87 -3.08 17.03
CA MET A 136 7.33 -2.30 15.91
C MET A 136 8.42 -1.57 15.14
N ILE A 137 9.27 -0.82 15.84
CA ILE A 137 10.37 -0.05 15.21
C ILE A 137 11.33 -0.99 14.50
N ALA A 138 11.77 -2.07 15.15
CA ALA A 138 12.70 -3.02 14.56
C ALA A 138 12.11 -3.71 13.32
N GLY A 139 10.87 -4.20 13.41
CA GLY A 139 10.21 -4.89 12.30
C GLY A 139 9.97 -3.99 11.08
N TYR A 140 9.48 -2.76 11.30
CA TYR A 140 9.32 -1.79 10.22
C TYR A 140 10.66 -1.32 9.65
N ALA A 141 11.71 -1.19 10.47
CA ALA A 141 13.05 -0.85 10.00
C ALA A 141 13.63 -1.93 9.08
N VAL A 142 13.51 -3.21 9.45
CA VAL A 142 13.92 -4.34 8.58
C VAL A 142 13.17 -4.30 7.26
N SER A 143 11.85 -4.07 7.30
CA SER A 143 11.01 -3.99 6.09
C SER A 143 11.39 -2.82 5.18
N ALA A 144 11.72 -1.66 5.77
CA ALA A 144 12.16 -0.48 5.05
C ALA A 144 13.55 -0.68 4.42
N LEU A 145 14.49 -1.29 5.16
CA LEU A 145 15.82 -1.63 4.65
C LEU A 145 15.74 -2.64 3.49
N ALA A 146 14.86 -3.63 3.60
CA ALA A 146 14.60 -4.57 2.51
C ALA A 146 14.01 -3.89 1.26
N THR A 147 13.08 -2.95 1.45
CA THR A 147 12.53 -2.14 0.35
C THR A 147 13.61 -1.27 -0.30
N LYS A 148 14.49 -0.67 0.51
CA LYS A 148 15.62 0.12 0.00
C LYS A 148 16.60 -0.72 -0.80
N ALA A 149 16.93 -1.92 -0.32
CA ALA A 149 17.88 -2.81 -0.96
C ALA A 149 17.34 -3.36 -2.30
N LEU A 150 16.07 -3.78 -2.34
CA LEU A 150 15.45 -4.34 -3.55
C LEU A 150 14.97 -3.25 -4.53
N GLY A 151 14.72 -2.05 -4.03
CA GLY A 151 14.13 -0.94 -4.78
C GLY A 151 12.62 -1.11 -4.97
N MET A 152 11.94 0.01 -5.21
CA MET A 152 10.47 0.03 -5.31
C MET A 152 9.94 -0.92 -6.38
N ASN A 153 10.57 -1.01 -7.55
CA ASN A 153 10.04 -1.89 -8.59
C ASN A 153 10.15 -3.38 -8.20
N GLY A 154 11.28 -3.81 -7.63
CA GLY A 154 11.41 -5.19 -7.15
C GLY A 154 10.43 -5.51 -6.02
N THR A 155 10.19 -4.58 -5.08
CA THR A 155 9.21 -4.75 -3.98
C THR A 155 7.77 -4.95 -4.45
N TYR A 156 7.39 -4.44 -5.62
CA TYR A 156 6.04 -4.59 -6.18
C TYR A 156 6.05 -5.53 -7.38
N PHE A 157 6.66 -6.72 -7.25
CA PHE A 157 6.71 -7.77 -8.27
C PHE A 157 7.29 -7.36 -9.63
N GLY A 158 8.17 -6.35 -9.65
CA GLY A 158 8.81 -5.96 -10.90
C GLY A 158 9.58 -7.12 -11.52
N ILE A 159 10.18 -7.99 -10.70
CA ILE A 159 10.96 -9.13 -11.17
C ILE A 159 10.01 -10.22 -11.70
N GLU A 160 9.01 -10.61 -10.91
CA GLU A 160 8.04 -11.67 -11.26
C GLU A 160 7.19 -11.32 -12.48
N LEU A 161 6.96 -10.04 -12.72
CA LEU A 161 6.19 -9.54 -13.88
C LEU A 161 7.09 -9.17 -15.07
N GLY A 162 8.39 -9.49 -15.03
CA GLY A 162 9.33 -9.22 -16.13
C GLY A 162 9.57 -7.74 -16.42
N ARG A 163 9.41 -6.88 -15.42
CA ARG A 163 9.61 -5.41 -15.52
C ARG A 163 10.99 -4.96 -15.07
N CYS A 164 11.71 -5.79 -14.31
CA CYS A 164 13.11 -5.57 -13.96
C CYS A 164 13.87 -6.89 -13.87
N GLU A 165 15.18 -6.82 -14.06
CA GLU A 165 16.07 -7.97 -13.94
C GLU A 165 16.08 -8.53 -12.51
N PRO A 166 16.22 -9.85 -12.33
CA PRO A 166 16.42 -10.45 -11.01
C PRO A 166 17.69 -9.92 -10.33
N VAL A 167 17.59 -9.59 -9.05
CA VAL A 167 18.72 -9.11 -8.24
C VAL A 167 18.88 -10.01 -7.02
N TRP A 168 20.12 -10.43 -6.77
CA TRP A 168 20.53 -11.21 -5.60
C TRP A 168 21.19 -10.27 -4.60
N ILE A 169 20.72 -10.29 -3.36
CA ILE A 169 21.18 -9.37 -2.32
C ILE A 169 21.63 -10.20 -1.12
N ASP A 170 22.95 -10.34 -0.97
CA ASP A 170 23.54 -11.07 0.16
C ASP A 170 23.77 -10.16 1.37
N ALA A 171 23.62 -8.85 1.20
CA ALA A 171 23.70 -7.89 2.29
C ALA A 171 22.44 -7.95 3.19
N PHE A 172 22.58 -7.45 4.42
CA PHE A 172 21.44 -7.26 5.31
C PHE A 172 20.38 -6.34 4.67
N PRO A 173 19.07 -6.68 4.73
CA PRO A 173 18.50 -7.79 5.51
C PRO A 173 18.31 -9.11 4.75
N TYR A 174 18.43 -9.14 3.42
CA TYR A 174 18.14 -10.34 2.62
C TYR A 174 19.09 -11.52 2.88
N GLY A 175 20.38 -11.27 3.13
CA GLY A 175 21.33 -12.34 3.46
C GLY A 175 21.19 -12.96 4.86
N TYR A 176 20.25 -12.48 5.68
CA TYR A 176 20.15 -12.87 7.10
C TYR A 176 18.73 -13.26 7.52
N VAL A 177 17.72 -12.59 6.96
CA VAL A 177 16.33 -12.78 7.33
C VAL A 177 15.57 -13.29 6.10
N PRO A 178 14.98 -14.49 6.15
CA PRO A 178 14.12 -14.98 5.07
C PRO A 178 12.92 -14.05 4.88
N HIS A 179 12.65 -13.66 3.63
CA HIS A 179 11.58 -12.71 3.26
C HIS A 179 11.52 -11.49 4.20
N PRO A 180 12.59 -10.67 4.25
CA PRO A 180 12.76 -9.66 5.30
C PRO A 180 11.64 -8.61 5.31
N MET A 181 11.05 -8.32 4.14
CA MET A 181 9.88 -7.45 4.03
C MET A 181 8.65 -8.00 4.75
N ILE A 182 8.38 -9.30 4.67
CA ILE A 182 7.19 -9.90 5.29
C ILE A 182 7.48 -10.21 6.75
N THR A 183 8.62 -10.84 7.03
CA THR A 183 9.05 -11.20 8.39
C THR A 183 9.15 -9.98 9.29
N GLY A 184 9.67 -8.85 8.79
CA GLY A 184 9.70 -7.59 9.54
C GLY A 184 8.30 -7.07 9.89
N GLN A 185 7.35 -7.15 8.96
CA GLN A 185 5.96 -6.74 9.21
C GLN A 185 5.28 -7.65 10.23
N LEU A 186 5.48 -8.97 10.13
CA LEU A 186 4.98 -9.94 11.09
C LEU A 186 5.52 -9.66 12.50
N PHE A 187 6.81 -9.37 12.62
CA PHE A 187 7.44 -9.03 13.90
C PHE A 187 6.90 -7.73 14.49
N ALA A 188 6.71 -6.70 13.66
CA ALA A 188 6.13 -5.44 14.10
C ALA A 188 4.69 -5.61 14.62
N MET A 189 3.87 -6.39 13.91
CA MET A 189 2.48 -6.66 14.32
C MET A 189 2.39 -7.60 15.53
N ALA A 190 3.31 -8.55 15.68
CA ALA A 190 3.43 -9.32 16.92
C ALA A 190 3.70 -8.39 18.12
N GLY A 191 4.52 -7.35 17.92
CA GLY A 191 4.70 -6.27 18.89
C GLY A 191 3.38 -5.59 19.25
N MET A 192 2.55 -5.23 18.26
CA MET A 192 1.25 -4.60 18.50
C MET A 192 0.31 -5.45 19.35
N LEU A 193 0.37 -6.78 19.21
CA LEU A 193 -0.46 -7.72 20.01
C LEU A 193 -0.07 -7.76 21.49
N VAL A 194 1.11 -7.27 21.86
CA VAL A 194 1.52 -7.12 23.28
C VAL A 194 0.70 -6.03 23.96
N ASN A 195 0.21 -5.03 23.22
CA ASN A 195 -0.71 -4.01 23.74
C ASN A 195 -2.12 -4.63 23.90
N THR A 196 -2.48 -4.95 25.14
CA THR A 196 -3.75 -5.60 25.47
C THR A 196 -4.97 -4.74 25.16
N ASN A 197 -4.87 -3.42 25.24
CA ASN A 197 -6.00 -2.53 24.94
C ASN A 197 -6.27 -2.46 23.45
N PHE A 198 -5.20 -2.33 22.65
CA PHE A 198 -5.31 -2.46 21.20
C PHE A 198 -5.90 -3.81 20.79
N PHE A 199 -5.41 -4.90 21.38
CA PHE A 199 -5.92 -6.24 21.08
C PHE A 199 -7.37 -6.43 21.54
N ALA A 200 -7.76 -5.89 22.70
CA ALA A 200 -9.14 -5.97 23.18
C ALA A 200 -10.11 -5.16 22.29
N ALA A 201 -9.69 -3.99 21.82
CA ALA A 201 -10.50 -3.13 20.97
C ALA A 201 -10.65 -3.69 19.53
N PHE A 202 -9.58 -4.30 19.00
CA PHE A 202 -9.48 -4.78 17.62
C PHE A 202 -8.79 -6.16 17.51
N PRO A 203 -9.37 -7.23 18.10
CA PRO A 203 -8.71 -8.53 18.22
C PRO A 203 -8.45 -9.23 16.88
N TRP A 204 -9.12 -8.79 15.82
CA TRP A 204 -9.00 -9.34 14.48
C TRP A 204 -8.04 -8.56 13.59
N LEU A 205 -7.71 -7.30 13.92
CA LEU A 205 -7.07 -6.38 12.98
C LEU A 205 -5.66 -6.86 12.61
N ALA A 206 -4.74 -6.86 13.57
CA ALA A 206 -3.37 -7.32 13.36
C ALA A 206 -3.27 -8.83 13.02
N PRO A 207 -4.04 -9.74 13.65
CA PRO A 207 -3.95 -11.17 13.30
C PRO A 207 -4.35 -11.47 11.86
N ILE A 208 -5.38 -10.81 11.30
CA ILE A 208 -5.73 -11.01 9.89
C ILE A 208 -4.64 -10.43 8.96
N HIS A 209 -4.03 -9.29 9.29
CA HIS A 209 -2.88 -8.79 8.54
C HIS A 209 -1.73 -9.82 8.54
N MET A 210 -1.42 -10.39 9.69
CA MET A 210 -0.39 -11.41 9.83
C MET A 210 -0.72 -12.67 9.01
N LEU A 211 -1.97 -13.12 9.05
CA LEU A 211 -2.44 -14.25 8.24
C LEU A 211 -2.30 -13.96 6.75
N MET A 212 -2.74 -12.80 6.28
CA MET A 212 -2.65 -12.42 4.86
C MET A 212 -1.21 -12.29 4.37
N TYR A 213 -0.33 -11.71 5.18
CA TYR A 213 1.11 -11.69 4.91
C TYR A 213 1.68 -13.10 4.82
N THR A 214 1.28 -13.99 5.73
CA THR A 214 1.74 -15.37 5.76
C THR A 214 1.27 -16.13 4.52
N ILE A 215 -0.01 -16.03 4.16
CA ILE A 215 -0.56 -16.61 2.92
C ILE A 215 0.23 -16.13 1.70
N HIS A 216 0.48 -14.82 1.63
CA HIS A 216 1.22 -14.25 0.52
C HIS A 216 2.69 -14.70 0.50
N MET A 217 3.36 -14.79 1.65
CA MET A 217 4.71 -15.33 1.76
C MET A 217 4.77 -16.80 1.32
N PHE A 218 3.80 -17.62 1.72
CA PHE A 218 3.67 -18.99 1.25
C PHE A 218 3.50 -19.06 -0.26
N GLN A 219 2.66 -18.18 -0.82
CA GLN A 219 2.51 -18.06 -2.27
C GLN A 219 3.84 -17.74 -2.95
N GLU A 220 4.66 -16.86 -2.37
CA GLU A 220 5.99 -16.51 -2.91
C GLU A 220 7.00 -17.65 -2.82
N ILE A 221 7.06 -18.32 -1.67
CA ILE A 221 8.00 -19.42 -1.40
C ILE A 221 7.73 -20.60 -2.33
N PHE A 222 6.46 -20.93 -2.54
CA PHE A 222 6.03 -22.07 -3.35
C PHE A 222 5.61 -21.69 -4.77
N ASP A 223 5.95 -20.47 -5.21
CA ASP A 223 5.67 -19.92 -6.54
C ASP A 223 4.24 -20.23 -7.05
N VAL A 224 3.24 -20.04 -6.18
CA VAL A 224 1.86 -20.45 -6.48
C VAL A 224 1.19 -19.43 -7.40
N HIS A 225 1.12 -19.79 -8.69
CA HIS A 225 0.48 -18.99 -9.72
C HIS A 225 -0.23 -19.82 -10.80
N ALA A 226 -1.11 -19.18 -11.55
CA ALA A 226 -1.83 -19.77 -12.67
C ALA A 226 -0.83 -20.35 -13.69
N GLY A 227 -1.07 -21.60 -14.11
CA GLY A 227 -0.20 -22.31 -15.05
C GLY A 227 0.84 -23.25 -14.40
N VAL A 228 1.00 -23.24 -13.07
CA VAL A 228 1.84 -24.22 -12.34
C VAL A 228 0.94 -25.29 -11.71
N GLY A 229 1.15 -26.55 -12.09
CA GLY A 229 0.35 -27.70 -11.65
C GLY A 229 0.75 -28.29 -10.29
N GLY A 230 1.20 -27.49 -9.32
CA GLY A 230 1.61 -27.97 -8.00
C GLY A 230 2.30 -26.94 -7.12
N LEU A 231 2.63 -27.31 -5.87
CA LEU A 231 3.48 -26.53 -4.98
C LEU A 231 4.95 -26.84 -5.30
N THR A 232 5.57 -26.06 -6.18
CA THR A 232 7.00 -26.14 -6.43
C THR A 232 7.67 -25.02 -5.66
N PRO A 233 8.56 -25.31 -4.68
CA PRO A 233 9.40 -24.27 -4.11
C PRO A 233 10.02 -23.48 -5.26
N LYS A 234 9.94 -22.14 -5.20
CA LYS A 234 10.62 -21.29 -6.17
C LYS A 234 12.08 -21.74 -6.12
N ASP A 235 12.61 -22.30 -7.21
CA ASP A 235 14.04 -22.57 -7.31
C ASP A 235 14.69 -21.23 -6.99
N GLY A 236 15.26 -21.10 -5.79
CA GLY A 236 16.12 -19.97 -5.49
C GLY A 236 17.10 -19.98 -6.63
N ILE A 237 17.14 -18.90 -7.44
CA ILE A 237 17.92 -18.88 -8.68
C ILE A 237 19.29 -19.39 -8.28
N LYS A 238 19.60 -20.61 -8.74
CA LYS A 238 20.84 -21.27 -8.36
C LYS A 238 21.92 -20.29 -8.76
N ALA A 239 22.79 -19.95 -7.81
CA ALA A 239 24.00 -19.21 -8.12
C ALA A 239 24.60 -19.85 -9.37
N LYS A 240 24.83 -19.06 -10.42
CA LYS A 240 25.71 -19.52 -11.49
C LYS A 240 27.00 -19.92 -10.78
N GLU A 241 27.29 -21.21 -10.78
CA GLU A 241 28.63 -21.70 -10.50
C GLU A 241 29.52 -21.07 -11.58
N GLU A 242 30.32 -20.07 -11.18
CA GLU A 242 31.47 -19.60 -11.95
C GLU A 242 32.64 -20.58 -11.80
#